data_AF-A0A540LBV2-F1
#
_entry.id   AF-A0A540LBV2-F1
#
_cell.length_a   1.000
_cell.length_b   1.000
_cell.length_c   1.000
_cell.angle_alpha   90.00
_cell.angle_beta   90.00
_cell.angle_gamma   90.00
#
_symmetry.space_group_name_H-M   'P 1'
#
loop_
_entity.id
_entity.type
_entity.pdbx_description
1 polymer ?
#
loop_
_entity_poly.entity_id
_entity_poly.type
_entity_poly.pdbx_seq_one_letter_code
_entity_poly.pdbx_strand_id
1 'polypeptide(L)'
;MDRRTRTHAPAGREDCWNEADTEALITAWGDRYVHLNHGILRQKEWKEVADAVNSTQNGGVKPSKTDVQCRNRIDTLKKKYKLEKSKPGPSKWPFYRRLHSLICSTPSNAAVSTESKPPILALTGKSPDPSPYPLKGSRRDDGGDEAAGLSGGAACRELARAISRFGEMYERIENSKRKQMMELEKQRMEFDKELELQRLNMFMDVQVELGKKMKLPKYSHASGAAIAESLMSSFLVIFDR
;
A
#
# COMPACT_ATOMS: atom_id res chain seq x y z
N MET A 1 -60.13 -19.23 -24.83
CA MET A 1 -59.01 -18.27 -24.86
C MET A 1 -59.48 -17.04 -24.11
N ASP A 2 -59.00 -16.81 -22.88
CA ASP A 2 -59.17 -15.50 -22.24
C ASP A 2 -57.88 -15.12 -21.52
N ARG A 3 -57.25 -14.09 -22.05
CA ARG A 3 -55.91 -13.60 -21.71
C ARG A 3 -56.07 -12.60 -20.56
N ARG A 4 -55.92 -13.06 -19.31
CA ARG A 4 -55.77 -12.13 -18.17
C ARG A 4 -54.48 -11.34 -18.31
N THR A 5 -54.64 -10.02 -18.31
CA THR A 5 -53.61 -9.00 -18.20
C THR A 5 -52.75 -9.24 -16.96
N ARG A 6 -51.48 -9.64 -17.16
CA ARG A 6 -50.51 -9.77 -16.07
C ARG A 6 -49.90 -8.40 -15.82
N THR A 7 -50.46 -7.69 -14.86
CA THR A 7 -49.86 -6.49 -14.26
C THR A 7 -48.43 -6.81 -13.82
N HIS A 8 -47.45 -6.15 -14.42
CA HIS A 8 -46.06 -6.18 -13.96
C HIS A 8 -45.96 -5.40 -12.65
N ALA A 9 -46.17 -6.07 -11.52
CA ALA A 9 -45.69 -5.57 -10.24
C ALA A 9 -44.15 -5.66 -10.22
N PRO A 10 -43.42 -4.61 -9.83
CA PRO A 10 -41.99 -4.72 -9.60
C PRO A 10 -41.80 -5.49 -8.31
N ALA A 11 -41.38 -6.75 -8.43
CA ALA A 11 -40.91 -7.54 -7.31
C ALA A 11 -39.71 -6.82 -6.69
N GLY A 12 -39.98 -6.07 -5.63
CA GLY A 12 -38.99 -5.62 -4.67
C GLY A 12 -38.29 -6.85 -4.11
N ARG A 13 -37.18 -7.20 -4.72
CA ARG A 13 -36.18 -8.06 -4.08
C ARG A 13 -35.60 -7.17 -3.01
N GLU A 14 -36.12 -7.28 -1.78
CA GLU A 14 -35.48 -6.68 -0.62
C GLU A 14 -34.03 -7.15 -0.65
N ASP A 15 -33.12 -6.22 -1.01
CA ASP A 15 -31.69 -6.46 -1.01
C ASP A 15 -31.41 -7.16 0.31
N CYS A 16 -30.88 -8.39 0.27
CA CYS A 16 -30.57 -9.20 1.44
C CYS A 16 -29.52 -8.56 2.39
N TRP A 17 -29.18 -7.31 2.11
CA TRP A 17 -28.42 -6.32 2.86
C TRP A 17 -29.36 -5.22 3.31
N ASN A 18 -29.79 -5.28 4.57
CA ASN A 18 -30.54 -4.18 5.15
C ASN A 18 -29.59 -2.96 5.39
N GLU A 19 -30.17 -1.84 5.81
CA GLU A 19 -29.41 -0.62 6.08
C GLU A 19 -28.37 -0.81 7.20
N ALA A 20 -28.77 -1.45 8.30
CA ALA A 20 -27.90 -1.76 9.43
C ALA A 20 -26.76 -2.74 9.06
N ASP A 21 -27.04 -3.80 8.28
CA ASP A 21 -26.04 -4.74 7.78
C ASP A 21 -25.03 -4.02 6.87
N THR A 22 -25.53 -3.11 6.04
CA THR A 22 -24.68 -2.32 5.14
C THR A 22 -23.81 -1.34 5.93
N GLU A 23 -24.35 -0.73 6.99
CA GLU A 23 -23.62 0.16 7.89
C GLU A 23 -22.54 -0.59 8.69
N ALA A 24 -22.88 -1.74 9.27
CA ALA A 24 -21.95 -2.63 9.95
C ALA A 24 -20.83 -3.07 9.01
N LEU A 25 -21.16 -3.42 7.77
CA LEU A 25 -20.18 -3.77 6.73
C LEU A 25 -19.23 -2.61 6.43
N ILE A 26 -19.75 -1.40 6.20
CA ILE A 26 -18.92 -0.22 5.90
C ILE A 26 -17.99 0.09 7.08
N THR A 27 -18.44 -0.10 8.31
CA THR A 27 -17.64 0.13 9.51
C THR A 27 -16.55 -0.93 9.66
N ALA A 28 -16.91 -2.22 9.67
CA ALA A 28 -15.95 -3.32 9.83
C ALA A 28 -14.91 -3.38 8.69
N TRP A 29 -15.34 -3.13 7.45
CA TRP A 29 -14.42 -3.02 6.31
C TRP A 29 -13.60 -1.74 6.40
N GLY A 30 -14.23 -0.61 6.73
CA GLY A 30 -13.62 0.72 6.76
C GLY A 30 -12.45 0.81 7.74
N ASP A 31 -12.62 0.29 8.95
CA ASP A 31 -11.57 0.27 9.96
C ASP A 31 -10.35 -0.45 9.41
N ARG A 32 -10.51 -1.67 8.89
CA ARG A 32 -9.41 -2.47 8.32
C ARG A 32 -8.80 -1.84 7.07
N TYR A 33 -9.64 -1.24 6.22
CA TYR A 33 -9.22 -0.55 5.02
C TYR A 33 -8.29 0.62 5.34
N VAL A 34 -8.57 1.38 6.41
CA VAL A 34 -7.71 2.46 6.89
C VAL A 34 -6.43 1.93 7.52
N HIS A 35 -6.51 0.90 8.38
CA HIS A 35 -5.33 0.28 9.00
C HIS A 35 -4.31 -0.25 7.98
N LEU A 36 -4.79 -0.73 6.82
CA LEU A 36 -3.96 -1.18 5.70
C LEU A 36 -3.55 -0.05 4.74
N ASN A 37 -3.66 1.23 5.14
CA ASN A 37 -3.39 2.39 4.28
C ASN A 37 -4.13 2.35 2.94
N HIS A 38 -5.42 1.99 2.98
CA HIS A 38 -6.27 1.81 1.80
C HIS A 38 -5.87 0.64 0.87
N GLY A 39 -5.13 -0.34 1.41
CA GLY A 39 -4.72 -1.55 0.73
C GLY A 39 -5.85 -2.55 0.45
N ILE A 40 -5.50 -3.63 -0.25
CA ILE A 40 -6.42 -4.73 -0.57
C ILE A 40 -6.45 -5.70 0.62
N LEU A 41 -7.65 -5.97 1.14
CA LEU A 41 -7.86 -6.99 2.17
C LEU A 41 -7.65 -8.39 1.57
N ARG A 42 -6.91 -9.22 2.29
CA ARG A 42 -6.71 -10.65 2.07
C ARG A 42 -7.91 -11.45 2.58
N GLN A 43 -7.97 -12.72 2.22
CA GLN A 43 -9.08 -13.62 2.56
C GLN A 43 -9.37 -13.70 4.06
N LYS A 44 -8.32 -13.75 4.90
CA LYS A 44 -8.46 -13.77 6.37
C LYS A 44 -9.20 -12.52 6.86
N GLU A 45 -8.79 -11.35 6.41
CA GLU A 45 -9.40 -10.08 6.83
C GLU A 45 -10.84 -9.96 6.33
N TRP A 46 -11.14 -10.46 5.13
CA TRP A 46 -12.53 -10.51 4.63
C TRP A 46 -13.41 -11.45 5.44
N LYS A 47 -12.87 -12.58 5.91
CA LYS A 47 -13.60 -13.49 6.80
C LYS A 47 -13.92 -12.79 8.13
N GLU A 48 -12.95 -12.11 8.72
CA GLU A 48 -13.18 -11.35 9.96
C GLU A 48 -14.18 -10.18 9.78
N VAL A 49 -14.21 -9.54 8.60
CA VAL A 49 -15.26 -8.56 8.25
C VAL A 49 -16.63 -9.23 8.23
N ALA A 50 -16.75 -10.39 7.59
CA ALA A 50 -18.01 -11.13 7.52
C ALA A 50 -18.49 -11.56 8.92
N ASP A 51 -17.59 -12.02 9.78
CA ASP A 51 -17.90 -12.41 11.16
C ASP A 51 -18.41 -11.21 11.98
N ALA A 52 -17.80 -10.03 11.81
CA ALA A 52 -18.26 -8.80 12.46
C ALA A 52 -19.67 -8.39 12.00
N VAL A 53 -19.95 -8.45 10.70
CA VAL A 53 -21.29 -8.15 10.14
C VAL A 53 -22.33 -9.14 10.67
N ASN A 54 -22.01 -10.44 10.67
CA ASN A 54 -22.91 -11.47 11.17
C ASN A 54 -23.19 -11.33 12.67
N SER A 55 -22.23 -10.82 13.46
CA SER A 55 -22.40 -10.56 14.89
C SER A 55 -23.38 -9.42 15.18
N THR A 56 -23.52 -8.46 14.26
CA THR A 56 -24.50 -7.36 14.38
C THR A 56 -25.92 -7.75 13.95
N GLN A 57 -26.05 -8.89 13.26
CA GLN A 57 -27.33 -9.49 12.86
C GLN A 57 -28.00 -10.14 14.10
N ASN A 58 -28.48 -9.34 15.04
CA ASN A 58 -29.29 -9.86 16.14
C ASN A 58 -30.75 -10.01 15.70
N GLY A 59 -31.23 -11.25 15.60
CA GLY A 59 -32.67 -11.55 15.71
C GLY A 59 -33.42 -12.01 14.47
N GLY A 60 -32.78 -12.65 13.48
CA GLY A 60 -33.53 -13.23 12.36
C GLY A 60 -32.88 -14.46 11.74
N VAL A 61 -33.73 -15.37 11.23
CA VAL A 61 -33.41 -16.57 10.44
C VAL A 61 -32.83 -16.19 9.07
N LYS A 62 -31.82 -15.33 9.03
CA LYS A 62 -31.13 -14.92 7.81
C LYS A 62 -29.83 -15.72 7.67
N PRO A 63 -29.53 -16.26 6.48
CA PRO A 63 -28.26 -16.93 6.24
C PRO A 63 -27.09 -15.99 6.51
N SER A 64 -26.06 -16.53 7.16
CA SER A 64 -24.81 -15.83 7.44
C SER A 64 -24.19 -15.28 6.16
N LYS A 65 -23.72 -14.04 6.19
CA LYS A 65 -22.99 -13.43 5.07
C LYS A 65 -21.60 -14.04 4.96
N THR A 66 -21.20 -14.39 3.73
CA THR A 66 -19.83 -14.88 3.45
C THR A 66 -18.87 -13.73 3.17
N ASP A 67 -17.57 -14.01 3.26
CA ASP A 67 -16.49 -13.09 2.89
C ASP A 67 -16.64 -12.56 1.46
N VAL A 68 -17.01 -13.43 0.52
CA VAL A 68 -17.27 -13.07 -0.89
C VAL A 68 -18.48 -12.15 -1.02
N GLN A 69 -19.55 -12.38 -0.28
CA GLN A 69 -20.75 -11.53 -0.32
C GLN A 69 -20.45 -10.13 0.23
N CYS A 70 -19.67 -10.04 1.31
CA CYS A 70 -19.20 -8.77 1.88
C CYS A 70 -18.37 -7.98 0.86
N ARG A 71 -17.41 -8.66 0.20
CA ARG A 71 -16.58 -8.05 -0.85
C ARG A 71 -17.41 -7.51 -2.01
N ASN A 72 -18.32 -8.32 -2.56
CA ASN A 72 -19.18 -7.92 -3.68
C ASN A 72 -20.08 -6.72 -3.31
N ARG A 73 -20.56 -6.67 -2.06
CA ARG A 73 -21.35 -5.55 -1.56
C ARG A 73 -20.50 -4.29 -1.46
N ILE A 74 -19.29 -4.35 -0.89
CA ILE A 74 -18.35 -3.21 -0.87
C ILE A 74 -18.04 -2.72 -2.28
N ASP A 75 -17.79 -3.61 -3.24
CA ASP A 75 -17.51 -3.21 -4.62
C ASP A 75 -18.70 -2.46 -5.26
N THR A 76 -19.92 -2.93 -4.98
CA THR A 76 -21.15 -2.26 -5.41
C THR A 76 -21.31 -0.89 -4.77
N LEU A 77 -21.04 -0.77 -3.47
CA LEU A 77 -21.08 0.51 -2.74
C LEU A 77 -20.04 1.50 -3.27
N LYS A 78 -18.81 1.04 -3.54
CA LYS A 78 -17.73 1.85 -4.13
C LYS A 78 -18.09 2.33 -5.54
N LYS A 79 -18.73 1.48 -6.36
CA LYS A 79 -19.26 1.88 -7.68
C LYS A 79 -20.33 2.96 -7.54
N LYS A 80 -21.31 2.76 -6.65
CA LYS A 80 -22.35 3.75 -6.37
C LYS A 80 -21.78 5.07 -5.86
N TYR A 81 -20.79 5.03 -4.98
CA TYR A 81 -20.07 6.22 -4.51
C TYR A 81 -19.43 7.01 -5.66
N LYS A 82 -18.78 6.34 -6.62
CA LYS A 82 -18.20 7.03 -7.79
C LYS A 82 -19.27 7.77 -8.60
N LEU A 83 -20.45 7.17 -8.78
CA LEU A 83 -21.58 7.78 -9.48
C LEU A 83 -22.17 8.96 -8.69
N GLU A 84 -22.33 8.81 -7.38
CA GLU A 84 -22.82 9.89 -6.51
C GLU A 84 -21.83 11.06 -6.45
N LYS A 85 -20.52 10.78 -6.45
CA LYS A 85 -19.47 11.80 -6.41
C LYS A 85 -19.43 12.67 -7.66
N SER A 86 -19.83 12.15 -8.83
CA SER A 86 -19.90 12.94 -10.07
C SER A 86 -21.14 13.82 -10.19
N LYS A 87 -22.11 13.71 -9.27
CA LYS A 87 -23.34 14.52 -9.32
C LYS A 87 -23.07 15.90 -8.69
N PRO A 88 -23.60 16.98 -9.29
CA PRO A 88 -23.56 18.30 -8.67
C PRO A 88 -24.50 18.35 -7.45
N GLY A 89 -24.04 18.93 -6.35
CA GLY A 89 -24.81 19.12 -5.12
C GLY A 89 -24.59 18.04 -4.04
N PRO A 90 -25.17 18.22 -2.84
CA PRO A 90 -25.02 17.27 -1.75
C PRO A 90 -25.73 15.95 -2.06
N SER A 91 -25.03 14.81 -1.90
CA SER A 91 -25.64 13.50 -2.10
C SER A 91 -26.67 13.20 -1.01
N LYS A 92 -27.83 12.68 -1.43
CA LYS A 92 -28.92 12.22 -0.55
C LYS A 92 -28.76 10.77 -0.09
N TRP A 93 -27.68 10.11 -0.51
CA TRP A 93 -27.46 8.71 -0.19
C TRP A 93 -26.84 8.57 1.22
N PRO A 94 -27.47 7.85 2.17
CA PRO A 94 -27.06 7.83 3.58
C PRO A 94 -25.59 7.39 3.78
N PHE A 95 -25.10 6.45 2.97
CA PHE A 95 -23.74 5.95 3.08
C PHE A 95 -22.67 6.83 2.43
N TYR A 96 -23.06 7.89 1.68
CA TYR A 96 -22.12 8.70 0.92
C TYR A 96 -21.07 9.35 1.81
N ARG A 97 -21.50 10.02 2.89
CA ARG A 97 -20.61 10.76 3.80
C ARG A 97 -19.59 9.84 4.46
N ARG A 98 -20.07 8.70 5.00
CA ARG A 98 -19.22 7.71 5.68
C ARG A 98 -18.20 7.12 4.72
N LEU A 99 -18.64 6.69 3.53
CA LEU A 99 -17.77 6.10 2.53
C LEU A 99 -16.79 7.12 1.92
N HIS A 100 -17.22 8.37 1.76
CA HIS A 100 -16.35 9.46 1.33
C HIS A 100 -15.22 9.72 2.32
N SER A 101 -15.55 9.81 3.62
CA SER A 101 -14.53 9.96 4.67
C SER A 101 -13.52 8.82 4.62
N LEU A 102 -13.98 7.56 4.55
CA LEU A 102 -13.08 6.39 4.52
C LEU A 102 -12.17 6.34 3.28
N ILE A 103 -12.63 6.83 2.12
CA ILE A 103 -11.85 6.80 0.87
C ILE A 103 -10.94 8.03 0.74
N CYS A 104 -11.32 9.16 1.31
CA CYS A 104 -10.60 10.44 1.20
C CYS A 104 -9.73 10.77 2.41
N SER A 105 -9.87 10.06 3.54
CA SER A 105 -8.94 10.15 4.66
C SER A 105 -7.60 9.55 4.26
N THR A 106 -6.78 10.30 3.52
CA THR A 106 -5.34 10.02 3.43
C THR A 106 -4.78 9.89 4.85
N PRO A 107 -3.86 8.96 5.14
CA PRO A 107 -3.14 8.96 6.41
C PRO A 107 -2.31 10.25 6.49
N SER A 108 -2.95 11.30 6.99
CA SER A 108 -2.34 12.60 7.24
C SER A 108 -1.75 12.49 8.63
N ASN A 109 -0.43 12.31 8.70
CA ASN A 109 0.32 13.07 9.68
C ASN A 109 -0.06 14.54 9.49
N ALA A 110 -0.39 15.21 10.58
CA ALA A 110 -1.14 16.46 10.58
C ALA A 110 -0.39 17.63 9.91
N ALA A 111 -1.22 18.50 9.30
CA ALA A 111 -1.11 19.96 9.21
C ALA A 111 -0.89 20.61 7.82
N VAL A 112 -1.76 21.61 7.59
CA VAL A 112 -1.70 22.80 6.70
C VAL A 112 -2.27 22.68 5.27
N SER A 113 -3.54 23.11 5.18
CA SER A 113 -4.15 24.14 4.32
C SER A 113 -3.70 24.38 2.87
N THR A 114 -4.75 24.44 2.01
CA THR A 114 -4.91 25.16 0.72
C THR A 114 -3.98 24.71 -0.41
N GLU A 115 -4.45 24.24 -1.58
CA GLU A 115 -5.22 25.03 -2.55
C GLU A 115 -5.82 24.15 -3.69
N SER A 116 -6.72 24.77 -4.43
CA SER A 116 -7.73 24.29 -5.38
C SER A 116 -7.34 23.24 -6.45
N LYS A 117 -8.27 22.29 -6.67
CA LYS A 117 -8.29 21.35 -7.80
C LYS A 117 -9.37 21.79 -8.82
N PRO A 118 -9.08 21.98 -10.12
CA PRO A 118 -10.10 22.40 -11.09
C PRO A 118 -11.00 21.23 -11.52
N PRO A 119 -12.22 21.50 -12.02
CA PRO A 119 -13.22 20.48 -12.33
C PRO A 119 -12.95 19.83 -13.70
N ILE A 120 -13.12 18.52 -13.79
CA ILE A 120 -13.12 17.76 -15.04
C ILE A 120 -14.53 17.86 -15.63
N LEU A 121 -14.67 18.49 -16.80
CA LEU A 121 -15.90 18.50 -17.58
C LEU A 121 -16.13 17.12 -18.21
N ALA A 122 -17.25 16.48 -17.86
CA ALA A 122 -17.72 15.25 -18.48
C ALA A 122 -18.45 15.58 -19.79
N LEU A 123 -17.95 15.10 -20.92
CA LEU A 123 -18.66 15.15 -22.20
C LEU A 123 -19.45 13.85 -22.40
N THR A 124 -20.77 13.98 -22.31
CA THR A 124 -21.74 13.02 -22.82
C THR A 124 -21.87 13.18 -24.34
N GLY A 125 -21.71 12.11 -25.11
CA GLY A 125 -21.92 12.13 -26.55
C GLY A 125 -22.46 10.80 -27.03
N LYS A 126 -23.73 10.80 -27.44
CA LYS A 126 -24.49 9.67 -28.00
C LYS A 126 -23.87 9.15 -29.30
N SER A 127 -23.92 7.83 -29.47
CA SER A 127 -23.90 7.16 -30.79
C SER A 127 -25.21 7.47 -31.54
N PRO A 128 -25.17 7.59 -32.87
CA PRO A 128 -25.69 6.50 -33.70
C PRO A 128 -24.92 6.26 -35.02
N ASP A 129 -24.92 5.01 -35.48
CA ASP A 129 -24.75 4.59 -36.88
C ASP A 129 -26.12 4.05 -37.36
N PRO A 130 -26.57 4.22 -38.62
CA PRO A 130 -26.14 3.34 -39.75
C PRO A 130 -26.08 3.98 -41.17
N SER A 131 -25.04 3.65 -41.96
CA SER A 131 -24.98 3.16 -43.39
C SER A 131 -25.80 3.86 -44.55
N PRO A 132 -25.63 3.61 -45.90
CA PRO A 132 -24.52 3.18 -46.80
C PRO A 132 -24.25 4.11 -48.04
N TYR A 133 -23.13 3.88 -48.75
CA TYR A 133 -22.55 4.47 -50.01
C TYR A 133 -23.54 4.72 -51.22
N PRO A 134 -23.25 5.50 -52.32
CA PRO A 134 -22.05 5.33 -53.21
C PRO A 134 -21.57 6.47 -54.20
N LEU A 135 -20.33 6.27 -54.72
CA LEU A 135 -19.79 6.56 -56.09
C LEU A 135 -19.34 7.98 -56.58
N LYS A 136 -18.01 8.04 -56.85
CA LYS A 136 -17.32 8.26 -58.17
C LYS A 136 -16.94 9.68 -58.66
N GLY A 137 -15.65 9.78 -59.06
CA GLY A 137 -15.08 10.71 -60.05
C GLY A 137 -14.25 11.87 -59.45
N SER A 138 -13.23 12.48 -60.06
CA SER A 138 -12.21 12.14 -61.09
C SER A 138 -11.31 13.40 -61.24
N ARG A 139 -9.97 13.24 -61.21
CA ARG A 139 -8.89 14.12 -61.74
C ARG A 139 -8.65 15.56 -61.20
N ARG A 140 -7.35 15.81 -60.89
CA ARG A 140 -6.43 16.97 -61.15
C ARG A 140 -7.08 18.36 -61.27
N ASP A 141 -6.62 19.44 -60.65
CA ASP A 141 -5.27 20.02 -60.55
C ASP A 141 -5.32 21.28 -59.65
N ASP A 142 -4.14 21.77 -59.28
CA ASP A 142 -3.79 23.16 -58.95
C ASP A 142 -3.95 23.71 -57.53
N GLY A 143 -2.91 24.42 -57.11
CA GLY A 143 -2.66 24.91 -55.76
C GLY A 143 -3.39 26.21 -55.42
N GLY A 144 -3.59 26.40 -54.11
CA GLY A 144 -4.10 27.63 -53.53
C GLY A 144 -4.21 27.48 -52.02
N ASP A 145 -3.37 28.22 -51.30
CA ASP A 145 -3.39 28.34 -49.85
C ASP A 145 -4.76 28.87 -49.37
N GLU A 146 -5.53 28.05 -48.64
CA GLU A 146 -6.68 28.51 -47.85
C GLU A 146 -6.74 27.76 -46.52
N ALA A 147 -6.45 28.52 -45.47
CA ALA A 147 -6.42 28.10 -44.09
C ALA A 147 -7.84 27.95 -43.53
N ALA A 148 -8.44 26.76 -43.57
CA ALA A 148 -9.67 26.50 -42.81
C ALA A 148 -9.95 25.00 -42.59
N GLY A 149 -9.20 24.37 -41.68
CA GLY A 149 -9.46 23.02 -41.16
C GLY A 149 -9.40 22.96 -39.63
N LEU A 150 -9.91 24.00 -38.97
CA LEU A 150 -9.92 24.17 -37.51
C LEU A 150 -10.95 23.24 -36.85
N SER A 151 -10.61 21.96 -36.68
CA SER A 151 -11.28 21.10 -35.70
C SER A 151 -10.39 19.92 -35.27
N GLY A 152 -9.80 19.19 -36.23
CA GLY A 152 -8.95 18.03 -35.95
C GLY A 152 -7.60 18.40 -35.32
N GLY A 153 -6.91 19.42 -35.83
CA GLY A 153 -5.60 19.83 -35.33
C GLY A 153 -5.62 20.39 -33.90
N ALA A 154 -6.72 21.03 -33.49
CA ALA A 154 -6.88 21.54 -32.13
C ALA A 154 -7.04 20.38 -31.13
N ALA A 155 -7.91 19.40 -31.45
CA ALA A 155 -8.09 18.21 -30.63
C ALA A 155 -6.80 17.38 -30.52
N CYS A 156 -6.04 17.22 -31.60
CA CYS A 156 -4.74 16.56 -31.58
C CYS A 156 -3.72 17.30 -30.71
N ARG A 157 -3.68 18.64 -30.76
CA ARG A 157 -2.80 19.45 -29.90
C ARG A 157 -3.18 19.37 -28.43
N GLU A 158 -4.48 19.36 -28.11
CA GLU A 158 -4.97 19.14 -26.74
C GLU A 158 -4.57 17.76 -26.20
N LEU A 159 -4.71 16.71 -27.03
CA LEU A 159 -4.32 15.35 -26.67
C LEU A 159 -2.81 15.24 -26.45
N ALA A 160 -1.99 15.79 -27.36
CA ALA A 160 -0.54 15.79 -27.21
C ALA A 160 -0.12 16.49 -25.90
N ARG A 161 -0.70 17.66 -25.60
CA ARG A 161 -0.44 18.36 -24.33
C ARG A 161 -0.90 17.57 -23.11
N ALA A 162 -2.02 16.86 -23.18
CA ALA A 162 -2.47 16.00 -22.08
C ALA A 162 -1.49 14.84 -21.85
N ILE A 163 -1.07 14.15 -22.90
CA ILE A 163 -0.10 13.03 -22.83
C ILE A 163 1.24 13.49 -22.25
N SER A 164 1.77 14.64 -22.69
CA SER A 164 3.02 15.20 -22.15
C SER A 164 2.92 15.47 -20.66
N ARG A 165 1.82 16.11 -20.20
CA ARG A 165 1.59 16.35 -18.77
C ARG A 165 1.52 15.06 -17.95
N PHE A 166 0.88 14.03 -18.49
CA PHE A 166 0.86 12.70 -17.84
C PHE A 166 2.25 12.09 -17.76
N GLY A 167 3.07 12.23 -18.82
CA GLY A 167 4.46 11.77 -18.83
C GLY A 167 5.30 12.42 -17.72
N GLU A 168 5.25 13.74 -17.60
CA GLU A 168 5.96 14.48 -16.55
C GLU A 168 5.50 14.09 -15.14
N MET A 169 4.18 13.92 -14.95
CA MET A 169 3.64 13.48 -13.67
C MET A 169 4.10 12.07 -13.31
N TYR A 170 4.09 11.15 -14.28
CA TYR A 170 4.53 9.77 -14.08
C TYR A 170 6.02 9.71 -13.76
N GLU A 171 6.85 10.46 -14.49
CA GLU A 171 8.29 10.54 -14.24
C GLU A 171 8.59 11.02 -12.81
N ARG A 172 7.91 12.08 -12.34
CA ARG A 172 8.05 12.56 -10.96
C ARG A 172 7.71 11.49 -9.92
N ILE A 173 6.62 10.75 -10.13
CA ILE A 173 6.18 9.68 -9.24
C ILE A 173 7.23 8.56 -9.19
N GLU A 174 7.68 8.11 -10.35
CA GLU A 174 8.63 7.00 -10.43
C GLU A 174 10.00 7.40 -9.87
N ASN A 175 10.44 8.63 -10.11
CA ASN A 175 11.67 9.18 -9.50
C ASN A 175 11.55 9.28 -7.98
N SER A 176 10.40 9.71 -7.46
CA SER A 176 10.14 9.74 -6.02
C SER A 176 10.19 8.33 -5.42
N LYS A 177 9.58 7.34 -6.07
CA LYS A 177 9.59 5.95 -5.65
C LYS A 177 11.01 5.36 -5.63
N ARG A 178 11.80 5.59 -6.69
CA ARG A 178 13.22 5.15 -6.74
C ARG A 178 14.04 5.78 -5.62
N LYS A 179 13.88 7.10 -5.40
CA LYS A 179 14.59 7.81 -4.34
C LYS A 179 14.25 7.26 -2.95
N GLN A 180 12.97 6.97 -2.70
CA GLN A 180 12.55 6.33 -1.45
C GLN A 180 13.14 4.92 -1.29
N MET A 181 13.15 4.12 -2.37
CA MET A 181 13.76 2.78 -2.36
C MET A 181 15.24 2.84 -1.97
N MET A 182 15.99 3.78 -2.57
CA MET A 182 17.41 3.97 -2.29
C MET A 182 17.66 4.42 -0.85
N GLU A 183 16.85 5.33 -0.31
CA GLU A 183 17.00 5.80 1.09
C GLU A 183 16.76 4.65 2.08
N LEU A 184 15.73 3.83 1.84
CA LEU A 184 15.46 2.66 2.69
C LEU A 184 16.57 1.62 2.60
N GLU A 185 17.10 1.35 1.41
CA GLU A 185 18.23 0.44 1.22
C GLU A 185 19.50 0.96 1.87
N LYS A 186 19.74 2.27 1.80
CA LYS A 186 20.85 2.93 2.49
C LYS A 186 20.73 2.75 4.01
N GLN A 187 19.58 3.05 4.60
CA GLN A 187 19.34 2.83 6.03
C GLN A 187 19.53 1.37 6.43
N ARG A 188 19.05 0.43 5.60
CA ARG A 188 19.27 -1.00 5.80
C ARG A 188 20.76 -1.34 5.83
N MET A 189 21.54 -0.83 4.88
CA MET A 189 22.97 -1.08 4.80
C MET A 189 23.74 -0.43 5.96
N GLU A 190 23.37 0.78 6.37
CA GLU A 190 23.98 1.46 7.52
C GLU A 190 23.78 0.68 8.82
N PHE A 191 22.57 0.16 9.06
CA PHE A 191 22.29 -0.68 10.21
C PHE A 191 23.09 -1.99 10.19
N ASP A 192 23.12 -2.68 9.04
CA ASP A 192 23.89 -3.93 8.89
C ASP A 192 25.39 -3.68 9.14
N LYS A 193 25.94 -2.57 8.64
CA LYS A 193 27.34 -2.18 8.85
C LYS A 193 27.63 -1.85 10.32
N GLU A 194 26.74 -1.10 10.98
CA GLU A 194 26.89 -0.75 12.40
C GLU A 194 26.86 -2.01 13.28
N LEU A 195 25.97 -2.95 12.96
CA LEU A 195 25.89 -4.24 13.65
C LEU A 195 27.19 -5.06 13.49
N GLU A 196 27.76 -5.07 12.28
CA GLU A 196 29.02 -5.78 12.02
C GLU A 196 30.20 -5.12 12.74
N LEU A 197 30.25 -3.79 12.78
CA LEU A 197 31.25 -3.05 13.56
C LEU A 197 31.15 -3.38 15.04
N GLN A 198 29.93 -3.39 15.59
CA GLN A 198 29.69 -3.76 16.98
C GLN A 198 30.16 -5.19 17.26
N ARG A 199 29.83 -6.15 16.37
CA ARG A 199 30.27 -7.54 16.48
C ARG A 199 31.79 -7.68 16.44
N LEU A 200 32.45 -6.97 15.53
CA LEU A 200 33.92 -7.00 15.40
C LEU A 200 34.60 -6.37 16.62
N ASN A 201 34.06 -5.26 17.13
CA ASN A 201 34.58 -4.61 18.33
C ASN A 201 34.51 -5.55 19.54
N MET A 202 33.35 -6.19 19.78
CA MET A 202 33.21 -7.17 20.85
C MET A 202 34.20 -8.32 20.74
N PHE A 203 34.45 -8.81 19.52
CA PHE A 203 35.42 -9.88 19.30
C PHE A 203 36.86 -9.42 19.61
N MET A 204 37.23 -8.23 19.15
CA MET A 204 38.53 -7.63 19.40
C MET A 204 38.78 -7.40 20.90
N ASP A 205 37.79 -6.85 21.61
CA ASP A 205 37.87 -6.60 23.05
C ASP A 205 38.14 -7.88 23.85
N VAL A 206 37.40 -8.96 23.52
CA VAL A 206 37.60 -10.28 24.14
C VAL A 206 39.02 -10.81 23.85
N GLN A 207 39.53 -10.67 22.62
CA GLN A 207 40.89 -11.11 22.29
C GLN A 207 41.97 -10.33 23.06
N VAL A 208 41.82 -9.01 23.17
CA VAL A 208 42.75 -8.15 23.93
C VAL A 208 42.73 -8.49 25.41
N GLU A 209 41.54 -8.71 25.99
CA GLU A 209 41.41 -9.13 27.38
C GLU A 209 42.09 -10.47 27.67
N LEU A 210 41.86 -11.48 26.81
CA LEU A 210 42.53 -12.78 26.92
C LEU A 210 44.05 -12.63 26.81
N GLY A 211 44.53 -11.83 25.86
CA GLY A 211 45.96 -11.56 25.68
C GLY A 211 46.61 -10.85 26.88
N LYS A 212 45.89 -9.93 27.54
CA LYS A 212 46.34 -9.28 28.78
C LYS A 212 46.39 -10.27 29.94
N LYS A 213 45.34 -11.10 30.10
CA LYS A 213 45.24 -12.11 31.16
C LYS A 213 46.27 -13.24 30.99
N MET A 214 46.68 -13.55 29.76
CA MET A 214 47.74 -14.52 29.46
C MET A 214 49.17 -13.95 29.59
N LYS A 215 49.34 -12.62 29.64
CA LYS A 215 50.61 -11.94 29.95
C LYS A 215 50.66 -11.52 31.42
N LEU A 216 50.57 -12.49 32.32
CA LEU A 216 50.89 -12.26 33.74
C LEU A 216 52.43 -12.13 33.91
N PRO A 217 52.94 -11.34 34.88
CA PRO A 217 54.37 -11.16 35.08
C PRO A 217 55.05 -12.48 35.39
N LYS A 218 56.15 -12.77 34.69
CA LYS A 218 57.17 -13.69 35.20
C LYS A 218 57.62 -13.14 36.54
N TYR A 219 57.27 -13.83 37.63
CA TYR A 219 57.90 -13.63 38.92
C TYR A 219 59.34 -14.16 38.80
N SER A 220 60.27 -13.30 38.38
CA SER A 220 61.70 -13.63 38.43
C SER A 220 62.31 -13.06 39.70
N HIS A 221 63.03 -13.93 40.39
CA HIS A 221 63.93 -13.72 41.53
C HIS A 221 63.28 -13.52 42.91
N ALA A 222 63.21 -14.60 43.69
CA ALA A 222 64.22 -14.93 44.70
C ALA A 222 63.64 -15.90 45.74
N SER A 223 63.97 -17.18 45.65
CA SER A 223 64.20 -18.11 46.79
C SER A 223 64.41 -19.53 46.25
N GLY A 224 65.47 -19.71 45.46
CA GLY A 224 65.93 -21.03 45.00
C GLY A 224 67.27 -21.45 45.62
N ALA A 225 67.91 -20.58 46.40
CA ALA A 225 69.25 -20.82 46.93
C ALA A 225 69.24 -21.52 48.31
N ALA A 226 68.14 -21.49 49.07
CA ALA A 226 68.13 -22.06 50.42
C ALA A 226 67.88 -23.58 50.48
N ILE A 227 67.30 -24.17 49.42
CA ILE A 227 66.88 -25.59 49.45
C ILE A 227 67.97 -26.52 48.87
N ALA A 228 68.86 -25.98 48.04
CA ALA A 228 70.00 -26.75 47.49
C ALA A 228 71.13 -26.93 48.51
N GLU A 229 71.37 -25.97 49.41
CA GLU A 229 72.39 -26.11 50.46
C GLU A 229 72.00 -27.13 51.54
N SER A 230 70.71 -27.24 51.88
CA SER A 230 70.25 -28.20 52.90
C SER A 230 70.32 -29.66 52.43
N LEU A 231 70.13 -29.91 51.14
CA LEU A 231 70.18 -31.28 50.59
C LEU A 231 71.61 -31.73 50.30
N MET A 232 72.50 -30.84 49.88
CA MET A 232 73.93 -31.18 49.72
C MET A 232 74.64 -31.38 51.06
N SER A 233 74.26 -30.64 52.11
CA SER A 233 74.78 -30.89 53.46
C SER A 233 74.30 -32.23 54.03
N SER A 234 73.05 -32.62 53.75
CA SER A 234 72.50 -33.92 54.18
C SER A 234 73.15 -35.11 53.45
N PHE A 235 73.54 -34.95 52.18
CA PHE A 235 74.23 -36.00 51.42
C PHE A 235 75.69 -36.20 51.83
N LEU A 236 76.39 -35.14 52.26
CA LEU A 236 77.78 -35.25 52.76
C LEU A 236 77.88 -35.92 54.14
N VAL A 237 76.89 -35.75 55.01
CA VAL A 237 76.87 -36.41 56.34
C VAL A 237 76.57 -37.91 56.25
N ILE A 238 75.93 -38.37 55.17
CA ILE A 238 75.60 -39.79 54.98
C ILE A 238 76.80 -40.60 54.42
N PHE A 239 77.78 -39.96 53.78
CA PHE A 239 78.92 -40.63 53.14
C PHE A 239 80.25 -40.58 53.92
N ASP A 240 80.29 -39.97 55.11
CA ASP A 240 81.49 -39.87 55.96
C ASP A 240 81.30 -40.52 57.35
N ARG A 241 80.82 -41.77 57.35
CA ARG A 241 80.80 -42.68 58.51
C ARG A 241 80.92 -44.13 58.07
#